data_AF-A0A7T8KFW4-F1
#
_entry.id   AF-A0A7T8KFW4-F1
#
_cell.length_a   1.000
_cell.length_b   1.000
_cell.length_c   1.000
_cell.angle_alpha   90.00
_cell.angle_beta   90.00
_cell.angle_gamma   90.00
#
_symmetry.space_group_name_H-M   'P 1'
#
loop_
_entity.id
_entity.type
_entity.pdbx_description
1 polymer ?
#
loop_
_entity_poly.entity_id
_entity_poly.type
_entity_poly.pdbx_seq_one_letter_code
_entity_poly.pdbx_strand_id
1 'polypeptide(L)'
;HMKEHMDVPIDTSNMSEQELQFHYFKMHDSDGNNKLDGCELVKSLIHWHDEANHDHNSGQAVPEAKIFKDDELLNMIDPILSTDDKNQDGYIDYPEFVLAQQAAQAKQGKQATV
;
A
#
# COMPACT_ATOMS: atom_id res chain seq x y z
N HIS A 1 -24.21 2.86 -4.00
CA HIS A 1 -23.88 3.64 -5.21
C HIS A 1 -22.51 4.27 -4.96
N MET A 2 -21.46 3.47 -5.13
CA MET A 2 -20.70 3.43 -6.39
C MET A 2 -20.21 4.83 -6.75
N LYS A 3 -19.30 5.37 -5.91
CA LYS A 3 -18.46 6.48 -6.36
C LYS A 3 -17.48 5.85 -7.35
N GLU A 4 -17.71 6.20 -8.61
CA GLU A 4 -16.82 5.98 -9.74
C GLU A 4 -15.39 6.29 -9.29
N HIS A 5 -14.57 5.24 -9.19
CA HIS A 5 -13.12 5.39 -9.23
C HIS A 5 -12.82 6.07 -10.56
N MET A 6 -12.59 7.38 -10.51
CA MET A 6 -11.94 8.13 -11.58
C MET A 6 -10.50 7.64 -11.62
N ASP A 7 -10.34 6.46 -12.22
CA ASP A 7 -9.09 5.88 -12.70
C ASP A 7 -8.64 6.76 -13.87
N VAL A 8 -8.31 8.02 -13.57
CA VAL A 8 -7.51 8.84 -14.46
C VAL A 8 -6.12 8.26 -14.29
N PRO A 9 -5.56 7.59 -15.32
CA PRO A 9 -4.21 7.06 -15.22
C PRO A 9 -3.30 8.27 -15.00
N ILE A 10 -2.88 8.47 -13.75
CA ILE A 10 -1.90 9.50 -13.45
C ILE A 10 -0.60 8.98 -14.06
N ASP A 11 -0.08 9.74 -15.02
CA ASP A 11 1.17 9.43 -15.68
C ASP A 11 2.32 9.57 -14.68
N THR A 12 2.60 8.48 -13.97
CA THR A 12 3.67 8.34 -12.98
C THR A 12 5.06 8.31 -13.63
N SER A 13 5.15 8.28 -14.97
CA SER A 13 6.41 8.12 -15.70
C SER A 13 7.39 9.29 -15.53
N ASN A 14 6.89 10.49 -15.16
CA ASN A 14 7.70 11.69 -14.98
C ASN A 14 7.84 12.11 -13.51
N MET A 15 7.37 11.31 -12.56
CA MET A 15 7.46 11.64 -11.13
C MET A 15 8.79 11.17 -10.54
N SER A 16 9.40 11.99 -9.69
CA SER A 16 10.52 11.56 -8.86
C SER A 16 10.10 10.48 -7.86
N GLU A 17 11.07 9.74 -7.32
CA GLU A 17 10.79 8.70 -6.32
C GLU A 17 10.02 9.25 -5.11
N GLN A 18 10.35 10.48 -4.70
CA GLN A 18 9.69 11.18 -3.59
C GLN A 18 8.24 11.57 -3.93
N GLU A 19 7.99 11.99 -5.18
CA GLU A 19 6.63 12.31 -5.64
C GLU A 19 5.78 11.05 -5.76
N LEU A 20 6.37 9.94 -6.22
CA LEU A 20 5.70 8.63 -6.22
C LEU A 20 5.36 8.18 -4.81
N GLN A 21 6.30 8.27 -3.86
CA GLN A 21 6.07 7.96 -2.46
C GLN A 21 4.91 8.76 -1.87
N PHE A 22 4.93 10.07 -2.09
CA PHE A 22 3.87 10.96 -1.62
C PHE A 22 2.53 10.65 -2.30
N HIS A 23 2.54 10.37 -3.60
CA HIS A 23 1.36 9.99 -4.35
C HIS A 23 0.75 8.68 -3.81
N TYR A 24 1.57 7.65 -3.58
CA TYR A 24 1.14 6.39 -2.97
C TYR A 24 0.53 6.60 -1.59
N PHE A 25 1.16 7.44 -0.76
CA PHE A 25 0.63 7.79 0.55
C PHE A 25 -0.75 8.46 0.43
N LYS A 26 -0.87 9.49 -0.43
CA LYS A 26 -2.12 10.24 -0.61
C LYS A 26 -3.23 9.45 -1.31
N MET A 27 -2.89 8.49 -2.16
CA MET A 27 -3.87 7.63 -2.84
C MET A 27 -4.64 6.75 -1.85
N HIS A 28 -3.97 6.32 -0.77
CA HIS A 28 -4.55 5.39 0.20
C HIS A 28 -5.16 6.07 1.42
N ASP A 29 -4.76 7.32 1.71
CA ASP A 29 -5.39 8.23 2.69
C ASP A 29 -6.79 8.64 2.21
N SER A 30 -7.78 7.80 2.54
CA SER A 30 -9.15 7.87 2.05
C SER A 30 -9.98 8.93 2.76
N ASP A 31 -9.63 9.26 4.00
CA ASP A 31 -10.32 10.27 4.81
C ASP A 31 -9.62 11.65 4.79
N GLY A 32 -8.40 11.73 4.24
CA GLY A 32 -7.66 12.96 4.05
C GLY A 32 -6.99 13.49 5.32
N ASN A 33 -6.84 12.66 6.35
CA ASN A 33 -6.24 13.05 7.63
C ASN A 33 -4.70 13.14 7.58
N ASN A 34 -4.08 12.79 6.44
CA ASN A 34 -2.63 12.70 6.21
C ASN A 34 -1.93 11.68 7.09
N LYS A 35 -2.61 10.57 7.36
CA LYS A 35 -2.11 9.38 8.03
C LYS A 35 -2.73 8.16 7.36
N LEU A 36 -2.15 6.99 7.61
CA LEU A 36 -2.70 5.72 7.16
C LEU A 36 -3.10 4.89 8.37
N ASP A 37 -4.37 4.53 8.46
CA ASP A 37 -4.88 3.59 9.45
C ASP A 37 -4.79 2.13 8.96
N GLY A 38 -5.03 1.18 9.88
CA GLY A 38 -4.99 -0.25 9.55
C GLY A 38 -5.98 -0.65 8.44
N CYS A 39 -7.16 -0.04 8.36
CA CYS A 39 -8.14 -0.32 7.30
C CYS A 39 -7.67 0.21 5.94
N GLU A 40 -7.02 1.37 5.91
CA GLU A 40 -6.44 1.95 4.70
C GLU A 40 -5.28 1.07 4.21
N LEU A 41 -4.40 0.63 5.10
CA LEU A 41 -3.33 -0.31 4.78
C LEU A 41 -3.86 -1.65 4.24
N VAL A 42 -4.95 -2.19 4.81
CA VAL A 42 -5.62 -3.40 4.27
C VAL A 42 -6.05 -3.19 2.83
N LYS A 43 -6.73 -2.07 2.54
CA LYS A 43 -7.20 -1.76 1.20
C LYS A 43 -6.04 -1.64 0.21
N SER A 44 -4.93 -1.01 0.63
CA SER A 44 -3.70 -0.92 -0.18
C SER A 44 -3.13 -2.29 -0.53
N LEU A 45 -3.05 -3.20 0.45
CA LEU A 45 -2.49 -4.54 0.26
C LEU A 45 -3.34 -5.43 -0.64
N ILE A 46 -4.67 -5.29 -0.56
CA ILE A 46 -5.60 -5.98 -1.45
C ILE A 46 -5.49 -5.42 -2.86
N HIS A 47 -5.47 -4.10 -3.01
CA HIS A 47 -5.37 -3.45 -4.31
C HIS A 47 -4.09 -3.85 -5.07
N TRP A 48 -2.93 -3.88 -4.39
CA TRP A 48 -1.68 -4.36 -4.97
C TRP A 48 -1.76 -5.83 -5.42
N HIS A 49 -2.46 -6.68 -4.67
CA HIS A 49 -2.65 -8.09 -5.04
C HIS A 49 -3.56 -8.25 -6.27
N ASP A 50 -4.62 -7.45 -6.37
CA ASP A 50 -5.52 -7.49 -7.52
C ASP A 50 -4.79 -7.01 -8.77
N GLU A 51 -4.05 -5.89 -8.71
CA GLU A 51 -3.25 -5.39 -9.84
C GLU A 51 -2.15 -6.37 -10.29
N ALA A 52 -1.46 -7.03 -9.35
CA ALA A 52 -0.43 -8.02 -9.68
C ALA A 52 -0.99 -9.29 -10.36
N ASN A 53 -2.27 -9.59 -10.16
CA ASN A 53 -2.95 -10.75 -10.76
C ASN A 53 -3.80 -10.39 -12.00
N HIS A 54 -3.94 -9.10 -12.31
CA HIS A 54 -4.75 -8.59 -13.42
C HIS A 54 -3.89 -8.29 -14.66
N ASP A 55 -3.41 -9.33 -15.35
CA ASP A 55 -3.02 -9.16 -16.77
C ASP A 55 -4.31 -9.08 -17.61
N HIS A 56 -4.84 -7.86 -17.74
CA HIS A 56 -6.04 -7.56 -18.54
C HIS A 56 -5.93 -7.97 -20.02
N ASN A 57 -4.73 -8.29 -20.53
CA ASN A 57 -4.50 -8.74 -21.91
C ASN A 57 -4.43 -10.26 -22.06
N SER A 58 -4.37 -11.02 -20.96
CA SER A 58 -4.11 -12.47 -21.03
C SER A 58 -5.36 -13.32 -21.35
N GLY A 59 -6.56 -12.73 -21.39
CA GLY A 59 -7.82 -13.46 -21.67
C GLY A 59 -8.16 -14.54 -20.62
N GLN A 60 -7.41 -14.58 -19.51
CA GLN A 60 -7.66 -15.47 -18.38
C GLN A 60 -8.79 -14.89 -17.54
N ALA A 61 -9.63 -15.77 -16.99
CA ALA A 61 -10.67 -15.38 -16.06
C ALA A 61 -10.02 -14.62 -14.89
N VAL A 62 -10.59 -13.46 -14.54
CA VAL A 62 -10.21 -12.70 -13.36
C VAL A 62 -10.21 -13.67 -12.17
N PRO A 63 -9.07 -13.90 -11.50
CA PRO A 63 -9.06 -14.77 -10.32
C PRO A 63 -10.07 -14.21 -9.31
N GLU A 64 -10.88 -15.07 -8.72
CA GLU A 64 -11.86 -14.65 -7.72
C GLU A 64 -11.14 -13.86 -6.62
N ALA A 65 -11.62 -12.66 -6.35
CA ALA A 65 -11.07 -11.79 -5.32
C ALA A 65 -10.94 -12.61 -4.02
N LYS A 66 -9.71 -12.80 -3.55
CA LYS A 66 -9.45 -13.60 -2.35
C LYS A 66 -10.07 -12.87 -1.16
N ILE A 67 -11.14 -13.42 -0.60
CA ILE A 67 -11.73 -12.92 0.64
C ILE A 67 -10.81 -13.36 1.78
N PHE A 68 -9.97 -12.43 2.23
CA PHE A 68 -9.17 -12.61 3.44
C PHE A 68 -10.07 -12.62 4.66
N LYS A 69 -9.76 -13.51 5.62
CA LYS A 69 -10.42 -13.49 6.93
C LYS A 69 -9.83 -12.38 7.79
N ASP A 70 -10.58 -11.92 8.78
CA ASP A 70 -10.12 -10.90 9.74
C ASP A 70 -8.76 -11.29 10.38
N ASP A 71 -8.59 -12.54 10.78
CA ASP A 71 -7.33 -13.04 11.34
C ASP A 71 -6.15 -12.94 10.35
N GLU A 72 -6.40 -13.17 9.05
CA GLU A 72 -5.35 -13.05 8.03
C GLU A 72 -4.97 -11.59 7.81
N LEU A 73 -5.95 -10.69 7.81
CA LEU A 73 -5.72 -9.25 7.71
C LEU A 73 -4.93 -8.74 8.91
N LEU A 74 -5.30 -9.15 10.14
CA LEU A 74 -4.54 -8.80 11.35
C LEU A 74 -3.08 -9.26 11.26
N ASN A 75 -2.84 -10.50 10.82
CA ASN A 75 -1.49 -11.02 10.65
C ASN A 75 -0.66 -10.26 9.60
N MET A 76 -1.30 -9.54 8.68
CA MET A 76 -0.61 -8.69 7.69
C MET A 76 -0.36 -7.28 8.23
N ILE A 77 -1.31 -6.73 8.99
CA ILE A 77 -1.31 -5.32 9.41
C ILE A 77 -0.58 -5.11 10.73
N ASP A 78 -0.77 -6.00 11.71
CA ASP A 78 -0.16 -5.87 13.04
C ASP A 78 1.37 -5.75 12.97
N PRO A 79 2.10 -6.51 12.11
CA PRO A 79 3.54 -6.34 11.99
C PRO A 79 3.96 -4.99 11.39
N ILE A 80 3.14 -4.44 10.48
CA ILE A 80 3.40 -3.14 9.83
C ILE A 80 3.26 -2.06 10.89
N LEU A 81 2.11 -1.98 11.57
CA LEU A 81 1.88 -1.00 12.63
C LEU A 81 2.90 -1.15 13.76
N SER A 82 3.18 -2.38 14.22
CA SER A 82 4.17 -2.61 15.28
C SER A 82 5.59 -2.15 14.91
N THR A 83 5.92 -2.09 13.62
CA THR A 83 7.26 -1.69 13.17
C THR A 83 7.30 -0.20 12.85
N ASP A 84 6.25 0.33 12.23
CA ASP A 84 6.30 1.62 11.53
C ASP A 84 5.59 2.74 12.29
N ASP A 85 4.55 2.43 13.07
CA ASP A 85 3.90 3.37 14.01
C ASP A 85 4.82 3.56 15.23
N LYS A 86 5.57 4.66 15.25
CA LYS A 86 6.59 4.94 16.29
C LYS A 86 5.99 5.56 17.53
N ASN A 87 4.92 6.32 17.36
CA ASN A 87 4.27 7.04 18.44
C ASN A 87 3.13 6.21 19.08
N GLN A 88 2.78 5.06 18.49
CA GLN A 88 1.74 4.11 18.91
C GLN A 88 0.34 4.74 18.97
N ASP A 89 0.03 5.66 18.05
CA ASP A 89 -1.27 6.31 17.95
C ASP A 89 -2.28 5.53 17.10
N GLY A 90 -1.85 4.41 16.50
CA GLY A 90 -2.67 3.55 15.64
C GLY A 90 -2.68 3.98 14.17
N TYR A 91 -1.83 4.94 13.80
CA TYR A 91 -1.69 5.44 12.45
C TYR A 91 -0.22 5.45 12.02
N ILE A 92 0.01 5.53 10.72
CA ILE A 92 1.32 5.82 10.14
C ILE A 92 1.25 7.19 9.49
N ASP A 93 1.95 8.17 10.04
CA ASP A 93 2.08 9.48 9.42
C ASP A 93 3.13 9.47 8.27
N TYR A 94 3.19 10.56 7.52
CA TYR A 94 4.12 10.63 6.37
C TYR A 94 5.60 10.47 6.78
N PRO A 95 6.12 11.14 7.84
CA PRO A 95 7.45 10.85 8.37
C PRO A 95 7.71 9.37 8.70
N GLU A 96 6.78 8.71 9.38
CA GLU A 96 6.86 7.29 9.74
C GLU A 96 6.89 6.41 8.49
N PHE A 97 6.03 6.70 7.51
CA PHE A 97 5.98 6.02 6.21
C PHE A 97 7.32 6.12 5.45
N VAL A 98 7.92 7.31 5.39
CA VAL A 98 9.22 7.51 4.71
C VAL A 98 10.32 6.71 5.41
N LEU A 99 10.35 6.70 6.75
CA LEU A 99 11.31 5.92 7.52
C LEU A 99 11.14 4.41 7.28
N ALA A 100 9.90 3.93 7.25
CA ALA A 100 9.57 2.54 6.95
C ALA A 100 10.08 2.14 5.55
N GLN A 101 9.86 2.99 4.56
CA GLN A 101 10.29 2.70 3.20
C GLN A 101 11.81 2.71 3.05
N GLN A 102 12.51 3.67 3.67
CA GLN A 102 13.98 3.67 3.70
C GLN A 102 14.54 2.41 4.38
N ALA A 103 13.91 1.97 5.48
CA ALA A 103 14.28 0.73 6.16
C ALA A 103 14.04 -0.51 5.29
N ALA A 104 12.94 -0.54 4.53
CA ALA A 104 12.65 -1.62 3.59
C ALA A 104 13.66 -1.69 2.44
N GLN A 105 14.00 -0.55 1.83
CA GLN A 105 15.01 -0.45 0.78
C GLN A 105 16.40 -0.91 1.28
N ALA A 106 16.79 -0.49 2.49
CA ALA A 106 18.05 -0.91 3.11
C ALA A 106 18.10 -2.43 3.42
N LYS A 107 16.95 -3.07 3.67
CA LYS A 107 16.86 -4.52 3.85
C LYS A 107 16.92 -5.27 2.50
N GLN A 108 16.28 -4.75 1.46
CA GLN A 108 16.30 -5.36 0.12
C GLN A 108 17.68 -5.26 -0.55
N GLY A 109 18.38 -4.14 -0.40
CA GLY A 109 19.75 -3.98 -0.91
C GLY A 109 20.78 -4.94 -0.29
N LYS A 110 20.50 -5.49 0.89
CA LYS A 110 21.35 -6.50 1.56
C LYS A 110 21.09 -7.94 1.10
N GLN A 111 19.92 -8.24 0.54
CA GLN A 111 19.59 -9.59 0.05
C GLN A 111 20.13 -9.87 -1.36
N ALA A 112 20.47 -8.83 -2.14
CA ALA A 112 21.01 -8.97 -3.49
C ALA A 112 22.54 -9.20 -3.54
N THR A 113 23.23 -9.34 -2.40
CA THR A 113 24.71 -9.46 -2.33
C THR A 113 25.20 -10.70 -1.57
N VAL A 114 24.38 -11.75 -1.47
CA VAL A 114 24.80 -13.06 -0.90
C VAL A 114 24.80 -14.16 -1.95
#